data_AF-A0A074L461-F1
#
_entry.id   AF-A0A074L461-F1
#
_cell.length_a   1.000
_cell.length_b   1.000
_cell.length_c   1.000
_cell.angle_alpha   90.00
_cell.angle_beta   90.00
_cell.angle_gamma   90.00
#
_symmetry.space_group_name_H-M   'P 1'
#
loop_
_entity.id
_entity.type
_entity.pdbx_description
1 polymer ?
#
loop_
_entity_poly.entity_id
_entity_poly.type
_entity_poly.pdbx_seq_one_letter_code
_entity_poly.pdbx_strand_id
1 'polypeptide(L)'
;MVCIGIDCSIYSGGSISRTECQFNGGGGGSGPPGSFCDDTNCNEFPSPGSGPPLNEELIINNLKDPCAREIFQSIGNASKINSPFETGNSNPLAYIDFASEIYKMFAESKNFNLIISNTEVQGKTGITTSIFNSSNGKKEVHIILSNDYLNKATRLSIARTIIHEMVHGYIIYELNNQNYEFSYHFDENYSKYKTSNRAHHEFMGAYVDMIAFSLKKMGFNF
;
A
#
# COMPACT_ATOMS: atom_id res chain seq x y z
N MET A 1 -5.98 0.72 -21.68
CA MET A 1 -6.41 -0.44 -20.88
C MET A 1 -7.40 0.09 -19.86
N VAL A 2 -8.65 -0.38 -19.88
CA VAL A 2 -9.65 -0.01 -18.86
C VAL A 2 -9.29 -0.80 -17.60
N CYS A 3 -9.36 -0.16 -16.44
CA CYS A 3 -9.17 -0.81 -15.15
C CYS A 3 -10.39 -1.71 -14.87
N ILE A 4 -10.46 -2.88 -15.51
CA ILE A 4 -11.59 -3.80 -15.35
C ILE A 4 -11.43 -4.49 -13.99
N GLY A 5 -12.13 -3.95 -13.00
CA GLY A 5 -12.44 -4.67 -11.76
C GLY A 5 -13.48 -5.77 -12.04
N ILE A 6 -13.66 -6.65 -11.06
CA ILE A 6 -14.80 -7.56 -11.01
C ILE A 6 -16.06 -6.77 -11.32
N ASP A 7 -16.70 -7.11 -12.42
CA ASP A 7 -17.92 -6.48 -12.88
C ASP A 7 -19.05 -6.94 -11.96
N CYS A 8 -19.46 -6.09 -11.02
CA CYS A 8 -20.82 -6.14 -10.51
C CYS A 8 -21.74 -5.44 -11.51
N SER A 9 -21.73 -5.85 -12.78
CA SER A 9 -22.73 -5.44 -13.75
C SER A 9 -23.99 -6.26 -13.52
N ILE A 10 -25.03 -5.63 -12.97
CA ILE A 10 -26.39 -6.01 -13.34
C ILE A 10 -26.96 -4.90 -14.22
N TYR A 11 -27.42 -5.35 -15.37
CA TYR A 11 -28.02 -4.63 -16.48
C TYR A 11 -29.03 -3.54 -16.10
N SER A 12 -29.07 -2.51 -16.93
CA SER A 12 -30.10 -1.49 -16.99
C SER A 12 -31.49 -2.08 -17.24
N GLY A 13 -32.46 -1.71 -16.40
CA GLY A 13 -33.88 -1.83 -16.73
C GLY A 13 -34.79 -2.09 -15.52
N GLY A 14 -35.26 -1.02 -14.88
CA GLY A 14 -36.47 -1.04 -14.06
C GLY A 14 -36.32 -1.49 -12.60
N SER A 15 -36.62 -0.57 -11.68
CA SER A 15 -37.04 -0.78 -10.27
C SER A 15 -36.17 -1.71 -9.42
N ILE A 16 -35.34 -1.09 -8.57
CA ILE A 16 -34.51 -1.72 -7.55
C ILE A 16 -35.39 -2.42 -6.51
N SER A 17 -35.24 -3.73 -6.36
CA SER A 17 -35.64 -4.47 -5.16
C SER A 17 -34.36 -4.99 -4.50
N ARG A 18 -34.08 -4.54 -3.28
CA ARG A 18 -32.99 -5.06 -2.44
C ARG A 18 -33.46 -6.34 -1.75
N THR A 19 -32.79 -7.46 -2.01
CA THR A 19 -32.88 -8.68 -1.20
C THR A 19 -31.48 -9.31 -1.23
N GLU A 20 -30.66 -9.00 -0.22
CA GLU A 20 -30.25 -9.92 0.86
C GLU A 20 -28.91 -10.65 0.60
N CYS A 21 -27.81 -10.07 1.11
CA CYS A 21 -26.68 -10.87 1.61
C CYS A 21 -26.93 -11.09 3.11
N GLN A 22 -27.70 -12.11 3.47
CA GLN A 22 -27.88 -12.50 4.88
C GLN A 22 -26.67 -13.34 5.35
N PHE A 23 -25.99 -12.87 6.40
CA PHE A 23 -25.23 -13.75 7.29
C PHE A 23 -26.07 -13.97 8.56
N ASN A 24 -26.52 -15.21 8.75
CA ASN A 24 -27.27 -15.66 9.91
C ASN A 24 -26.29 -16.12 10.99
N GLY A 25 -26.43 -15.61 12.22
CA GLY A 25 -25.64 -16.04 13.38
C GLY A 25 -25.96 -15.19 14.60
N GLY A 26 -26.96 -15.63 15.39
CA GLY A 26 -27.46 -14.92 16.57
C GLY A 26 -26.62 -15.09 17.85
N GLY A 27 -26.87 -14.20 18.81
CA GLY A 27 -26.38 -14.28 20.19
C GLY A 27 -26.50 -12.93 20.89
N GLY A 28 -27.40 -12.83 21.88
CA GLY A 28 -27.94 -11.57 22.40
C GLY A 28 -27.04 -10.78 23.34
N GLY A 29 -27.30 -9.47 23.39
CA GLY A 29 -26.73 -8.51 24.33
C GLY A 29 -27.48 -7.18 24.22
N SER A 30 -28.29 -6.86 25.21
CA SER A 30 -29.17 -5.69 25.28
C SER A 30 -28.38 -4.39 25.48
N GLY A 31 -28.35 -3.54 24.45
CA GLY A 31 -27.90 -2.15 24.49
C GLY A 31 -28.99 -1.21 23.93
N PRO A 32 -28.96 0.10 24.27
CA PRO A 32 -30.01 1.06 23.91
C PRO A 32 -30.06 1.32 22.40
N PRO A 33 -31.18 1.83 21.85
CA PRO A 33 -31.43 1.83 20.41
C PRO A 33 -30.48 2.82 19.71
N GLY A 34 -29.40 2.29 19.14
CA GLY A 34 -28.58 2.99 18.16
C GLY A 34 -29.36 3.11 16.86
N SER A 35 -29.50 4.34 16.35
CA SER A 35 -30.17 4.65 15.09
C SER A 35 -29.56 3.85 13.95
N PHE A 36 -30.38 3.01 13.32
CA PHE A 36 -30.11 2.45 12.00
C PHE A 36 -29.99 3.60 11.00
N CYS A 37 -28.90 3.60 10.22
CA CYS A 37 -28.71 4.56 9.14
C CYS A 37 -29.77 4.29 8.06
N ASP A 38 -30.65 5.27 7.85
CA ASP A 38 -31.65 5.28 6.78
C ASP A 38 -30.96 5.50 5.42
N ASP A 39 -31.45 4.78 4.42
CA ASP A 39 -30.83 4.43 3.15
C ASP A 39 -30.97 5.57 2.12
N THR A 40 -30.54 6.81 2.43
CA THR A 40 -30.57 7.93 1.45
C THR A 40 -29.46 8.97 1.53
N ASN A 41 -28.46 8.88 2.43
CA ASN A 41 -27.39 9.88 2.46
C ASN A 41 -26.02 9.33 2.92
N CYS A 42 -25.19 8.87 1.98
CA CYS A 42 -23.79 8.51 2.23
C CYS A 42 -22.84 9.72 2.22
N ASN A 43 -23.35 10.92 2.52
CA ASN A 43 -22.55 12.14 2.59
C ASN A 43 -22.48 12.60 4.05
N GLU A 44 -21.61 11.97 4.83
CA GLU A 44 -20.91 12.55 5.99
C GLU A 44 -20.16 11.43 6.72
N PHE A 45 -18.98 11.09 6.22
CA PHE A 45 -17.99 10.45 7.07
C PHE A 45 -17.58 11.46 8.16
N PRO A 46 -17.56 11.09 9.45
CA PRO A 46 -17.06 11.96 10.49
C PRO A 46 -15.59 12.31 10.18
N SER A 47 -15.31 13.60 10.14
CA SER A 47 -14.00 14.17 9.78
C SER A 47 -12.88 13.53 10.62
N PRO A 48 -11.91 12.83 10.00
CA PRO A 48 -10.76 12.33 10.74
C PRO A 48 -9.91 13.52 11.18
N GLY A 49 -9.60 13.57 12.48
CA GLY A 49 -8.79 14.63 13.07
C GLY A 49 -7.53 14.90 12.24
N SER A 50 -7.28 16.18 11.99
CA SER A 50 -6.21 16.68 11.13
C SER A 50 -4.85 16.23 11.67
N GLY A 51 -4.33 15.12 11.11
CA GLY A 51 -2.90 14.87 11.12
C GLY A 51 -2.16 16.00 10.41
N PRO A 52 -0.85 16.16 10.64
CA PRO A 52 -0.05 17.11 9.87
C PRO A 52 -0.25 16.85 8.37
N PRO A 53 -0.33 17.89 7.52
CA PRO A 53 -0.50 17.72 6.09
C PRO A 53 0.68 16.93 5.53
N LEU A 54 0.41 15.79 4.88
CA LEU A 54 1.43 15.02 4.16
C LEU A 54 1.97 15.89 3.02
N ASN A 55 3.30 15.98 2.90
CA ASN A 55 3.90 16.73 1.80
C ASN A 55 3.99 15.84 0.56
N GLU A 56 2.94 15.89 -0.26
CA GLU A 56 2.85 15.13 -1.51
C GLU A 56 3.92 15.52 -2.55
N GLU A 57 4.64 16.64 -2.39
CA GLU A 57 5.77 16.98 -3.28
C GLU A 57 6.94 15.98 -3.17
N LEU A 58 7.00 15.21 -2.08
CA LEU A 58 8.03 14.19 -1.84
C LEU A 58 7.71 12.85 -2.48
N ILE A 59 6.46 12.63 -2.91
CA ILE A 59 6.00 11.44 -3.61
C ILE A 59 5.62 11.80 -5.04
N ILE A 60 6.46 11.42 -5.99
CA ILE A 60 6.28 11.75 -7.41
C ILE A 60 5.68 10.53 -8.13
N ASN A 61 4.41 10.62 -8.51
CA ASN A 61 3.71 9.58 -9.26
C ASN A 61 3.71 9.85 -10.77
N ASN A 62 4.62 9.20 -11.49
CA ASN A 62 4.79 9.25 -12.94
C ASN A 62 4.22 8.01 -13.66
N LEU A 63 3.31 7.27 -13.01
CA LEU A 63 2.66 6.12 -13.64
C LEU A 63 1.74 6.57 -14.78
N LYS A 64 1.97 6.01 -15.96
CA LYS A 64 1.16 6.18 -17.18
C LYS A 64 0.06 5.13 -17.27
N ASP A 65 0.26 3.96 -16.68
CA ASP A 65 -0.78 2.94 -16.61
C ASP A 65 -1.88 3.36 -15.61
N PRO A 66 -3.16 3.43 -16.04
CA PRO A 66 -4.23 3.93 -15.17
C PRO A 66 -4.50 3.00 -13.98
N CYS A 67 -4.37 1.68 -14.14
CA CYS A 67 -4.63 0.72 -13.07
C CYS A 67 -3.56 0.82 -11.97
N ALA A 68 -2.29 0.79 -12.35
CA ALA A 68 -1.19 0.96 -11.41
C ALA A 68 -1.27 2.32 -10.69
N ARG A 69 -1.61 3.39 -11.42
CA ARG A 69 -1.75 4.73 -10.86
C ARG A 69 -2.86 4.81 -9.81
N GLU A 70 -4.04 4.26 -10.11
CA GLU A 70 -5.17 4.20 -9.17
C GLU A 70 -4.83 3.40 -7.91
N ILE A 71 -4.15 2.25 -8.07
CA ILE A 71 -3.71 1.44 -6.93
C ILE A 71 -2.75 2.24 -6.04
N PHE A 72 -1.72 2.87 -6.63
CA PHE A 72 -0.76 3.66 -5.85
C PHE A 72 -1.42 4.86 -5.14
N GLN A 73 -2.36 5.53 -5.81
CA GLN A 73 -3.15 6.59 -5.19
C GLN A 73 -4.02 6.09 -4.04
N SER A 74 -4.60 4.88 -4.14
CA SER A 74 -5.39 4.31 -3.05
C SER A 74 -4.57 4.06 -1.79
N ILE A 75 -3.30 3.69 -1.92
CA ILE A 75 -2.35 3.55 -0.80
C ILE A 75 -2.10 4.92 -0.16
N GLY A 76 -1.82 5.96 -0.95
CA GLY A 76 -1.62 7.32 -0.44
C GLY A 76 -2.87 7.95 0.19
N ASN A 77 -4.07 7.54 -0.24
CA ASN A 77 -5.32 7.97 0.41
C ASN A 77 -5.53 7.23 1.73
N ALA A 78 -5.24 5.93 1.79
CA ALA A 78 -5.31 5.15 3.02
C ALA A 78 -4.30 5.65 4.07
N SER A 79 -3.12 6.13 3.66
CA SER A 79 -2.12 6.71 4.59
C SER A 79 -2.54 8.02 5.25
N LYS A 80 -3.57 8.71 4.73
CA LYS A 80 -4.12 9.94 5.32
C LYS A 80 -5.15 9.65 6.40
N ILE A 81 -5.68 8.43 6.42
CA ILE A 81 -6.61 8.00 7.45
C ILE A 81 -5.76 7.63 8.66
N ASN A 82 -5.92 8.34 9.78
CA ASN A 82 -5.33 7.93 11.04
C ASN A 82 -5.84 6.52 11.35
N SER A 83 -5.03 5.49 11.12
CA SER A 83 -5.35 4.16 11.60
C SER A 83 -5.16 4.21 13.11
N PRO A 84 -6.23 4.09 13.94
CA PRO A 84 -6.01 3.88 15.35
C PRO A 84 -5.18 2.60 15.49
N PHE A 85 -4.04 2.72 16.16
CA PHE A 85 -3.34 1.57 16.72
C PHE A 85 -4.28 1.03 17.80
N GLU A 86 -5.21 0.15 17.44
CA GLU A 86 -6.14 -0.44 18.40
C GLU A 86 -5.35 -1.39 19.32
N THR A 87 -4.93 -0.86 20.46
CA THR A 87 -4.35 -1.64 21.56
C THR A 87 -5.44 -2.54 22.13
N GLY A 88 -5.37 -3.85 21.86
CA GLY A 88 -6.31 -4.82 22.43
C GLY A 88 -6.29 -6.23 21.83
N ASN A 89 -5.57 -6.45 20.73
CA ASN A 89 -5.50 -7.76 20.08
C ASN A 89 -4.09 -8.38 20.22
N SER A 90 -4.01 -9.70 20.34
CA SER A 90 -2.76 -10.44 20.62
C SER A 90 -1.79 -10.50 19.43
N ASN A 91 -2.16 -9.97 18.26
CA ASN A 91 -1.28 -9.80 17.12
C ASN A 91 -1.21 -8.31 16.70
N PRO A 92 -0.25 -7.53 17.23
CA PRO A 92 -0.10 -6.11 16.94
C PRO A 92 0.19 -5.78 15.47
N LEU A 93 0.53 -6.79 14.65
CA LEU A 93 0.78 -6.63 13.20
C LEU A 93 -0.51 -6.69 12.36
N ALA A 94 -1.63 -7.17 12.90
CA ALA A 94 -2.87 -7.39 12.15
C ALA A 94 -3.60 -6.09 11.74
N TYR A 95 -3.21 -4.94 12.30
CA TYR A 95 -3.88 -3.66 12.06
C TYR A 95 -3.06 -2.69 11.22
N ILE A 96 -1.79 -2.99 10.98
CA ILE A 96 -0.90 -2.06 10.27
C ILE A 96 -1.09 -2.28 8.77
N ASP A 97 -1.61 -1.24 8.11
CA ASP A 97 -1.50 -1.17 6.66
C ASP A 97 -0.07 -0.74 6.31
N PHE A 98 0.81 -1.72 6.17
CA PHE A 98 2.23 -1.49 5.99
C PHE A 98 2.55 -0.68 4.73
N ALA A 99 1.80 -0.89 3.65
CA ALA A 99 1.92 -0.08 2.43
C ALA A 99 1.64 1.41 2.71
N SER A 100 0.60 1.71 3.49
CA SER A 100 0.25 3.08 3.90
C SER A 100 1.30 3.68 4.84
N GLU A 101 1.86 2.91 5.77
CA GLU A 101 2.94 3.38 6.64
C GLU A 101 4.22 3.69 5.86
N ILE A 102 4.61 2.84 4.91
CA ILE A 102 5.75 3.12 4.02
C ILE A 102 5.50 4.40 3.22
N TYR A 103 4.29 4.55 2.67
CA TYR A 103 3.92 5.75 1.92
C TYR A 103 4.08 7.00 2.78
N LYS A 104 3.52 6.98 4.00
CA LYS A 104 3.58 8.08 4.97
C LYS A 104 5.03 8.41 5.35
N MET A 105 5.85 7.40 5.62
CA MET A 105 7.27 7.57 5.96
C MET A 105 8.03 8.34 4.86
N PHE A 106 7.79 8.05 3.59
CA PHE A 106 8.38 8.81 2.49
C PHE A 106 7.78 10.21 2.35
N ALA A 107 6.46 10.34 2.53
CA ALA A 107 5.75 11.63 2.45
C ALA A 107 6.12 12.61 3.58
N GLU A 108 6.71 12.10 4.67
CA GLU A 108 7.19 12.88 5.80
C GLU A 108 8.72 13.04 5.80
N SER A 109 9.43 12.39 4.87
CA SER A 109 10.90 12.38 4.86
C SER A 109 11.51 13.67 4.35
N LYS A 110 12.44 14.25 5.11
CA LYS A 110 13.22 15.40 4.65
C LYS A 110 14.34 15.02 3.67
N ASN A 111 14.81 13.78 3.74
CA ASN A 111 16.03 13.32 3.07
C ASN A 111 15.74 12.46 1.84
N PHE A 112 14.51 11.98 1.70
CA PHE A 112 14.11 11.05 0.64
C PHE A 112 12.96 11.60 -0.19
N ASN A 113 13.00 11.30 -1.48
CA ASN A 113 11.84 11.36 -2.36
C ASN A 113 11.51 9.95 -2.84
N LEU A 114 10.23 9.61 -2.93
CA LEU A 114 9.77 8.38 -3.59
C LEU A 114 9.24 8.72 -4.97
N ILE A 115 9.74 8.04 -5.99
CA ILE A 115 9.37 8.27 -7.38
C ILE A 115 8.87 6.94 -7.95
N ILE A 116 7.61 6.89 -8.38
CA ILE A 116 7.05 5.69 -9.01
C ILE A 116 6.73 5.96 -10.48
N SER A 117 7.09 5.04 -11.36
CA SER A 117 6.87 5.15 -12.80
C SER A 117 6.73 3.78 -13.46
N ASN A 118 6.40 3.76 -14.75
CA ASN A 118 6.44 2.54 -15.56
C ASN A 118 7.13 2.77 -16.91
N THR A 119 7.92 1.78 -17.32
CA THR A 119 8.70 1.77 -18.57
C THR A 119 8.98 0.32 -19.00
N GLU A 120 9.72 0.13 -20.08
CA GLU A 120 10.20 -1.20 -20.47
C GLU A 120 11.32 -1.67 -19.53
N VAL A 121 11.08 -2.77 -18.81
CA VAL A 121 12.08 -3.42 -17.96
C VAL A 121 12.17 -4.88 -18.36
N GLN A 122 13.26 -5.24 -19.04
CA GLN A 122 13.43 -6.58 -19.62
C GLN A 122 13.51 -7.66 -18.51
N GLY A 123 12.65 -8.67 -18.63
CA GLY A 123 12.68 -9.87 -17.79
C GLY A 123 12.31 -9.65 -16.31
N LYS A 124 11.70 -8.51 -15.97
CA LYS A 124 11.29 -8.19 -14.59
C LYS A 124 9.87 -7.62 -14.55
N THR A 125 9.17 -7.81 -13.44
CA THR A 125 7.84 -7.23 -13.18
C THR A 125 7.94 -5.80 -12.66
N GLY A 126 8.98 -5.54 -11.85
CA GLY A 126 9.32 -4.24 -11.29
C GLY A 126 10.78 -4.21 -10.87
N ILE A 127 11.26 -3.02 -10.51
CA ILE A 127 12.56 -2.81 -9.89
C ILE A 127 12.52 -1.57 -9.00
N THR A 128 13.12 -1.68 -7.82
CA THR A 128 13.45 -0.54 -6.97
C THR A 128 14.95 -0.23 -7.01
N THR A 129 15.29 1.05 -7.17
CA THR A 129 16.67 1.55 -7.11
C THR A 129 16.73 2.82 -6.27
N SER A 130 17.93 3.26 -5.89
CA SER A 130 18.12 4.56 -5.25
C SER A 130 19.28 5.33 -5.86
N ILE A 131 19.09 6.62 -6.05
CA ILE A 131 20.12 7.54 -6.55
C ILE A 131 20.21 8.76 -5.64
N PHE A 132 21.41 9.29 -5.44
CA PHE A 132 21.57 10.58 -4.77
C PHE A 132 21.44 11.70 -5.79
N ASN A 133 20.47 12.59 -5.60
CA ASN A 133 20.29 13.76 -6.46
C ASN A 133 21.03 14.96 -5.85
N SER A 134 22.17 15.29 -6.44
CA SER A 134 23.02 16.40 -5.99
C SER A 134 22.36 17.77 -6.11
N SER A 135 21.36 17.92 -6.98
CA SER A 135 20.71 19.21 -7.25
C SER A 135 19.72 19.60 -6.15
N ASN A 136 19.10 18.64 -5.48
CA ASN A 136 18.19 18.90 -4.35
C ASN A 136 18.74 18.38 -3.01
N GLY A 137 19.90 17.72 -3.01
CA GLY A 137 20.56 17.20 -1.81
C GLY A 137 19.85 15.99 -1.19
N LYS A 138 18.93 15.34 -1.90
CA LYS A 138 18.12 14.23 -1.40
C LYS A 138 18.45 12.92 -2.08
N LYS A 139 18.16 11.81 -1.41
CA LYS A 139 18.17 10.48 -2.02
C LYS A 139 16.80 10.19 -2.63
N GLU A 140 16.78 9.80 -3.89
CA GLU A 140 15.57 9.42 -4.60
C GLU A 140 15.47 7.90 -4.66
N VAL A 141 14.35 7.36 -4.20
CA VAL A 141 14.00 5.95 -4.34
C VAL A 141 13.07 5.83 -5.54
N HIS A 142 13.51 5.10 -6.56
CA HIS A 142 12.79 4.91 -7.81
C HIS A 142 12.17 3.52 -7.85
N ILE A 143 10.84 3.45 -7.87
CA ILE A 143 10.05 2.26 -8.16
C ILE A 143 9.65 2.30 -9.64
N ILE A 144 10.07 1.31 -10.41
CA ILE A 144 9.82 1.24 -11.85
C ILE A 144 9.11 -0.06 -12.17
N LEU A 145 7.86 0.02 -12.62
CA LEU A 145 7.06 -1.12 -13.06
C LEU A 145 7.25 -1.39 -14.56
N SER A 146 7.23 -2.66 -14.96
CA SER A 146 7.38 -3.05 -16.37
C SER A 146 6.06 -2.89 -17.14
N ASN A 147 6.08 -2.20 -18.28
CA ASN A 147 4.91 -2.08 -19.16
C ASN A 147 4.39 -3.44 -19.63
N ASP A 148 5.29 -4.33 -20.05
CA ASP A 148 4.98 -5.69 -20.47
C ASP A 148 4.24 -6.49 -19.39
N TYR A 149 4.62 -6.26 -18.13
CA TYR A 149 3.96 -6.85 -16.98
C TYR A 149 2.58 -6.23 -16.75
N LEU A 150 2.49 -4.89 -16.68
CA LEU A 150 1.23 -4.18 -16.43
C LEU A 150 0.15 -4.53 -17.46
N ASN A 151 0.53 -4.71 -18.73
CA ASN A 151 -0.39 -5.09 -19.80
C ASN A 151 -1.03 -6.48 -19.63
N LYS A 152 -0.47 -7.36 -18.78
CA LYS A 152 -0.91 -8.76 -18.61
C LYS A 152 -1.32 -9.08 -17.18
N ALA A 153 -0.93 -8.23 -16.22
CA ALA A 153 -1.12 -8.48 -14.80
C ALA A 153 -2.57 -8.20 -14.37
N THR A 154 -3.03 -8.98 -13.39
CA THR A 154 -4.29 -8.67 -12.70
C THR A 154 -4.10 -7.49 -11.75
N ARG A 155 -5.20 -6.83 -11.37
CA ARG A 155 -5.19 -5.74 -10.38
C ARG A 155 -4.50 -6.16 -9.07
N LEU A 156 -4.74 -7.39 -8.60
CA LEU A 156 -4.07 -7.97 -7.42
C LEU A 156 -2.57 -8.13 -7.63
N SER A 157 -2.16 -8.66 -8.78
CA SER A 157 -0.74 -8.82 -9.11
C SER A 157 -0.02 -7.48 -9.14
N ILE A 158 -0.64 -6.45 -9.75
CA ILE A 158 -0.11 -5.08 -9.79
C ILE A 158 0.03 -4.52 -8.37
N ALA A 159 -1.02 -4.63 -7.54
CA ALA A 159 -0.99 -4.15 -6.15
C ALA A 159 0.10 -4.85 -5.33
N ARG A 160 0.21 -6.18 -5.42
CA ARG A 160 1.26 -6.95 -4.75
C ARG A 160 2.65 -6.48 -5.19
N THR A 161 2.82 -6.16 -6.46
CA THR A 161 4.11 -5.70 -7.01
C THR A 161 4.45 -4.31 -6.49
N ILE A 162 3.50 -3.37 -6.52
CA ILE A 162 3.70 -2.03 -5.97
C ILE A 162 4.14 -2.12 -4.51
N ILE A 163 3.43 -2.89 -3.68
CA ILE A 163 3.78 -3.05 -2.26
C ILE A 163 5.14 -3.73 -2.11
N HIS A 164 5.43 -4.78 -2.88
CA HIS A 164 6.74 -5.45 -2.87
C HIS A 164 7.88 -4.47 -3.15
N GLU A 165 7.76 -3.66 -4.20
CA GLU A 165 8.77 -2.66 -4.54
C GLU A 165 8.84 -1.53 -3.49
N MET A 166 7.73 -1.18 -2.83
CA MET A 166 7.71 -0.26 -1.69
C MET A 166 8.48 -0.82 -0.48
N VAL A 167 8.42 -2.13 -0.21
CA VAL A 167 9.24 -2.74 0.85
C VAL A 167 10.72 -2.67 0.50
N HIS A 168 11.11 -2.85 -0.76
CA HIS A 168 12.49 -2.55 -1.17
C HIS A 168 12.88 -1.09 -0.88
N GLY A 169 11.97 -0.15 -1.15
CA GLY A 169 12.17 1.26 -0.81
C GLY A 169 12.36 1.48 0.69
N TYR A 170 11.53 0.84 1.52
CA TYR A 170 11.64 0.88 2.98
C TYR A 170 13.00 0.38 3.48
N ILE A 171 13.49 -0.74 2.97
CA ILE A 171 14.81 -1.27 3.35
C ILE A 171 15.91 -0.27 2.99
N ILE A 172 15.84 0.34 1.80
CA ILE A 172 16.78 1.37 1.38
C ILE A 172 16.74 2.57 2.33
N TYR A 173 15.54 3.01 2.72
CA TYR A 173 15.36 4.12 3.65
C TYR A 173 16.03 3.83 5.00
N GLU A 174 15.76 2.68 5.61
CA GLU A 174 16.30 2.29 6.92
C GLU A 174 17.83 2.18 6.92
N LEU A 175 18.39 1.53 5.90
CA LEU A 175 19.83 1.38 5.74
C LEU A 175 20.56 2.72 5.55
N ASN A 176 19.88 3.74 5.03
CA ASN A 176 20.48 5.05 4.75
C ASN A 176 20.21 6.10 5.84
N ASN A 177 19.20 5.91 6.69
CA ASN A 177 18.94 6.79 7.84
C ASN A 177 19.74 6.40 9.09
N GLN A 178 20.74 5.52 8.95
CA GLN A 178 21.59 5.07 10.05
C GLN A 178 20.79 4.48 11.23
N ASN A 179 19.67 3.80 10.94
CA ASN A 179 19.03 2.97 11.93
C ASN A 179 19.99 1.82 12.27
N TYR A 180 20.73 1.98 13.37
CA TYR A 180 21.84 1.11 13.72
C TYR A 180 21.36 -0.31 13.99
N GLU A 181 20.24 -0.47 14.69
CA GLU A 181 19.67 -1.78 14.99
C GLU A 181 19.21 -2.50 13.71
N PHE A 182 18.50 -1.78 12.83
CA PHE A 182 18.08 -2.34 11.55
C PHE A 182 19.28 -2.72 10.67
N SER A 183 20.25 -1.80 10.53
CA SER A 183 21.44 -2.02 9.71
C SER A 183 22.30 -3.15 10.25
N TYR A 184 22.49 -3.23 11.56
CA TYR A 184 23.23 -4.31 12.20
C TYR A 184 22.55 -5.66 11.95
N HIS A 185 21.24 -5.76 12.19
CA HIS A 185 20.51 -7.00 11.96
C HIS A 185 20.51 -7.39 10.48
N PHE A 186 20.38 -6.42 9.57
CA PHE A 186 20.45 -6.64 8.13
C PHE A 186 21.84 -7.15 7.71
N ASP A 187 22.91 -6.50 8.15
CA ASP A 187 24.28 -6.88 7.79
C ASP A 187 24.65 -8.24 8.40
N GLU A 188 24.32 -8.50 9.66
CA GLU A 188 24.62 -9.77 10.35
C GLU A 188 23.99 -10.97 9.64
N ASN A 189 22.75 -10.84 9.18
CA ASN A 189 21.97 -11.96 8.66
C ASN A 189 22.00 -12.08 7.13
N TYR A 190 22.25 -10.98 6.41
CA TYR A 190 22.04 -10.90 4.97
C TYR A 190 23.26 -10.41 4.16
N SER A 191 24.35 -9.96 4.80
CA SER A 191 25.60 -9.61 4.09
C SER A 191 26.24 -10.80 3.35
N LYS A 192 25.89 -12.04 3.74
CA LYS A 192 26.32 -13.27 3.08
C LYS A 192 25.82 -13.41 1.63
N TYR A 193 24.78 -12.67 1.25
CA TYR A 193 24.23 -12.72 -0.10
C TYR A 193 25.05 -11.85 -1.06
N LYS A 194 25.45 -12.43 -2.20
CA LYS A 194 26.36 -11.80 -3.18
C LYS A 194 25.82 -10.51 -3.80
N THR A 195 24.52 -10.25 -3.74
CA THR A 195 23.90 -9.06 -4.30
C THR A 195 22.94 -8.44 -3.29
N SER A 196 22.94 -7.11 -3.21
CA SER A 196 21.98 -6.36 -2.38
C SER A 196 20.53 -6.74 -2.72
N ASN A 197 20.22 -6.99 -3.99
CA ASN A 197 18.90 -7.44 -4.40
C ASN A 197 18.51 -8.79 -3.75
N ARG A 198 19.42 -9.77 -3.72
CA ARG A 198 19.14 -11.05 -3.06
C ARG A 198 19.01 -10.86 -1.55
N ALA A 199 19.88 -10.05 -0.94
CA ALA A 199 19.80 -9.74 0.48
C ALA A 199 18.43 -9.14 0.86
N HIS A 200 17.93 -8.18 0.06
CA HIS A 200 16.60 -7.61 0.28
C HIS A 200 15.50 -8.66 0.16
N HIS A 201 15.49 -9.49 -0.89
CA HIS A 201 14.44 -10.51 -1.06
C HIS A 201 14.38 -11.50 0.11
N GLU A 202 15.52 -11.86 0.68
CA GLU A 202 15.60 -12.77 1.83
C GLU A 202 15.09 -12.09 3.10
N PHE A 203 15.45 -10.83 3.31
CA PHE A 203 14.95 -10.02 4.42
C PHE A 203 13.43 -9.80 4.34
N MET A 204 12.92 -9.62 3.13
CA MET A 204 11.48 -9.45 2.86
C MET A 204 10.63 -10.65 3.24
N GLY A 205 11.23 -11.83 3.51
CA GLY A 205 10.53 -12.97 4.08
C GLY A 205 9.79 -12.62 5.38
N ALA A 206 10.35 -11.73 6.21
CA ALA A 206 9.72 -11.27 7.45
C ALA A 206 8.53 -10.32 7.23
N TYR A 207 8.34 -9.80 6.01
CA TYR A 207 7.30 -8.82 5.67
C TYR A 207 6.16 -9.41 4.85
N VAL A 208 6.18 -10.71 4.54
CA VAL A 208 5.16 -11.36 3.70
C VAL A 208 3.76 -11.19 4.29
N ASP A 209 3.61 -11.38 5.60
CA ASP A 209 2.33 -11.21 6.27
C ASP A 209 1.85 -9.75 6.20
N MET A 210 2.74 -8.78 6.40
CA MET A 210 2.42 -7.35 6.28
C MET A 210 1.95 -6.99 4.87
N ILE A 211 2.59 -7.54 3.83
CA ILE A 211 2.17 -7.36 2.43
C ILE A 211 0.76 -7.94 2.23
N ALA A 212 0.51 -9.16 2.73
CA ALA A 212 -0.78 -9.80 2.63
C ALA A 212 -1.89 -9.02 3.35
N PHE A 213 -1.61 -8.48 4.54
CA PHE A 213 -2.55 -7.65 5.28
C PHE A 213 -2.86 -6.33 4.58
N SER A 214 -1.87 -5.64 4.01
CA SER A 214 -2.11 -4.45 3.19
C SER A 214 -3.01 -4.75 2.00
N LEU A 215 -2.76 -5.85 1.27
CA LEU A 215 -3.63 -6.27 0.17
C LEU A 215 -5.06 -6.55 0.64
N LYS A 216 -5.22 -7.22 1.78
CA LYS A 216 -6.53 -7.48 2.38
C LYS A 216 -7.28 -6.20 2.74
N LYS A 217 -6.61 -5.22 3.35
CA LYS A 217 -7.23 -3.91 3.66
C LYS A 217 -7.66 -3.15 2.41
N MET A 218 -6.96 -3.33 1.29
CA MET A 218 -7.35 -2.77 -0.01
C MET A 218 -8.52 -3.51 -0.69
N GLY A 219 -9.08 -4.54 -0.04
CA GLY A 219 -10.22 -5.32 -0.55
C GLY A 219 -9.83 -6.51 -1.42
N PHE A 220 -8.56 -6.89 -1.47
CA PHE A 220 -8.15 -8.11 -2.18
C PHE A 220 -8.24 -9.33 -1.27
N ASN A 221 -8.99 -10.34 -1.70
CA ASN A 221 -9.05 -11.64 -1.03
C ASN A 221 -8.18 -12.67 -1.79
N PHE A 222 -7.54 -13.57 -1.05
CA PHE A 222 -6.64 -14.60 -1.56
C PHE A 222 -6.90 -15.94 -0.87
#